data_AF-A0A382VRU3-F1
#
_entry.id   AF-A0A382VRU3-F1
#
_cell.length_a   1.000
_cell.length_b   1.000
_cell.length_c   1.000
_cell.angle_alpha   90.00
_cell.angle_beta   90.00
_cell.angle_gamma   90.00
#
_symmetry.space_group_name_H-M   'P 1'
#
loop_
_entity.id
_entity.type
_entity.pdbx_description
1 polymer ?
#
loop_
_entity_poly.entity_id
_entity_poly.type
_entity_poly.pdbx_seq_one_letter_code
_entity_poly.pdbx_strand_id
1 'polypeptide(L)'
;MKKKLQSTMAAITLAAITQVTFAAESSRTLVPLADPLDQIQGNIKQARDRTAKDLEEARKALRVDAPDLSEMLENLAEETKRLEQETTKLSDQVDKKKKADVEAAKELLERQQQLNNRINRVKQALRRDANAQDMTQKEGRERSRDGDDAVAMLEKPPRNAKNALEESTANEAPKEQKHSLDTAA
;
A
#
# COMPACT_ATOMS: atom_id res chain seq x y z
N MET A 1 -46.66 53.62 52.85
CA MET A 1 -47.15 53.55 54.25
C MET A 1 -47.53 52.11 54.58
N LYS A 2 -47.13 51.65 55.77
CA LYS A 2 -47.69 50.56 56.60
C LYS A 2 -47.39 49.09 56.25
N LYS A 3 -46.61 48.51 57.17
CA LYS A 3 -46.40 47.10 57.57
C LYS A 3 -47.71 46.32 57.82
N LYS A 4 -47.63 44.99 57.75
CA LYS A 4 -47.97 43.98 58.79
C LYS A 4 -48.02 42.59 58.11
N LEU A 5 -47.10 41.66 58.33
CA LEU A 5 -46.98 40.72 59.47
C LEU A 5 -48.33 40.30 60.08
N GLN A 6 -48.75 39.06 59.80
CA GLN A 6 -49.45 38.22 60.76
C GLN A 6 -49.02 36.75 60.59
N SER A 7 -48.40 36.25 61.66
CA SER A 7 -48.17 34.83 61.96
C SER A 7 -49.47 34.13 62.33
N THR A 8 -49.55 32.82 62.07
CA THR A 8 -50.35 31.83 62.84
C THR A 8 -49.69 30.47 62.60
N MET A 9 -48.83 30.04 63.53
CA MET A 9 -49.07 29.04 64.59
C MET A 9 -49.33 27.61 64.11
N ALA A 10 -48.50 26.74 64.70
CA ALA A 10 -48.34 25.30 64.55
C ALA A 10 -49.61 24.44 64.72
N ALA A 11 -49.60 23.28 64.07
CA ALA A 11 -50.01 22.04 64.71
C ALA A 11 -49.16 20.88 64.15
N ILE A 12 -48.24 20.41 64.99
CA ILE A 12 -47.47 19.19 64.82
C ILE A 12 -48.42 18.02 65.07
N THR A 13 -48.60 17.13 64.11
CA THR A 13 -49.17 15.80 64.36
C THR A 13 -48.12 14.76 63.99
N LEU A 14 -47.50 14.22 65.05
CA LEU A 14 -46.61 13.07 65.00
C LEU A 14 -47.50 11.84 65.14
N ALA A 15 -47.74 11.12 64.04
CA ALA A 15 -48.31 9.78 64.08
C ALA A 15 -47.26 8.82 63.53
N ALA A 16 -46.58 8.14 64.45
CA ALA A 16 -45.66 7.06 64.15
C ALA A 16 -46.47 5.86 63.61
N ILE A 17 -46.20 5.49 62.35
CA ILE A 17 -46.54 4.17 61.83
C ILE A 17 -45.22 3.52 61.44
N THR A 18 -44.69 2.69 62.35
CA THR A 18 -43.69 1.69 62.01
C THR A 18 -44.35 0.61 61.18
N GLN A 19 -44.19 0.68 59.86
CA GLN A 19 -44.31 -0.50 58.99
C GLN A 19 -42.91 -0.82 58.47
N VAL A 20 -42.37 -1.94 58.95
CA VAL A 20 -41.22 -2.60 58.33
C VAL A 20 -41.71 -3.09 56.97
N THR A 21 -41.48 -2.30 55.94
CA THR A 21 -41.61 -2.75 54.55
C THR A 21 -40.23 -3.17 54.08
N PHE A 22 -40.09 -4.45 53.73
CA PHE A 22 -38.99 -4.95 52.94
C PHE A 22 -38.96 -4.16 51.62
N ALA A 23 -38.07 -3.18 51.51
CA ALA A 23 -37.79 -2.54 50.23
C ALA A 23 -37.00 -3.56 49.41
N ALA A 24 -37.73 -4.16 48.46
CA ALA A 24 -37.20 -5.02 47.42
C ALA A 24 -35.90 -4.45 46.84
N GLU A 25 -34.95 -5.35 46.51
CA GLU A 25 -33.84 -5.06 45.62
C GLU A 25 -34.32 -4.14 44.50
N SER A 26 -33.63 -3.03 44.29
CA SER A 26 -33.89 -2.07 43.23
C SER A 26 -34.20 -2.82 41.95
N SER A 27 -35.48 -2.88 41.56
CA SER A 27 -35.91 -3.55 40.34
C SER A 27 -35.10 -2.92 39.21
N ARG A 28 -34.17 -3.68 38.62
CA ARG A 28 -33.36 -3.18 37.51
C ARG A 28 -34.32 -2.78 36.41
N THR A 29 -34.50 -1.48 36.20
CA THR A 29 -35.33 -0.96 35.12
C THR A 29 -34.64 -1.31 33.81
N LEU A 30 -35.22 -2.21 33.03
CA LEU A 30 -34.70 -2.54 31.70
C LEU A 30 -34.86 -1.30 30.82
N VAL A 31 -33.74 -0.76 30.32
CA VAL A 31 -33.74 0.33 29.34
C VAL A 31 -33.94 -0.27 27.95
N PRO A 32 -34.96 0.14 27.18
CA PRO A 32 -35.12 -0.31 25.81
C PRO A 32 -33.95 0.22 24.96
N LEU A 33 -33.24 -0.68 24.29
CA LEU A 33 -32.07 -0.36 23.44
C LEU A 33 -32.40 -0.23 21.96
N ALA A 34 -33.66 -0.43 21.54
CA ALA A 34 -34.05 -0.43 20.14
C ALA A 34 -33.70 0.89 19.43
N ASP A 35 -34.20 2.03 19.91
CA ASP A 35 -33.97 3.33 19.26
C ASP A 35 -32.47 3.73 19.23
N PRO A 36 -31.68 3.56 20.32
CA PRO A 36 -30.24 3.78 20.26
C PRO A 36 -29.51 2.86 19.26
N LEU A 37 -29.91 1.58 19.16
CA LEU A 37 -29.31 0.63 18.22
C LEU A 37 -29.66 0.99 16.77
N ASP A 38 -30.89 1.38 16.49
CA ASP A 38 -31.34 1.85 15.17
C ASP A 38 -30.59 3.11 14.76
N GLN A 39 -30.37 4.04 15.69
CA GLN A 39 -29.57 5.25 15.45
C GLN A 39 -28.11 4.91 15.14
N ILE A 40 -27.50 3.98 15.89
CA ILE A 40 -26.13 3.50 15.62
C ILE A 40 -26.07 2.84 14.25
N GLN A 41 -27.02 1.98 13.91
CA GLN A 41 -27.08 1.33 12.59
C GLN A 41 -27.20 2.37 11.46
N GLY A 42 -28.06 3.38 11.62
CA GLY A 42 -28.22 4.48 10.68
C GLY A 42 -26.92 5.27 10.48
N ASN A 43 -26.25 5.62 11.57
CA ASN A 43 -24.97 6.34 11.54
C ASN A 43 -23.87 5.51 10.87
N ILE A 44 -23.79 4.20 11.16
CA ILE A 44 -22.83 3.29 10.52
C ILE A 44 -23.09 3.20 9.02
N LYS A 45 -24.36 3.08 8.59
CA LYS A 45 -24.72 3.04 7.19
C LYS A 45 -24.29 4.33 6.48
N GLN A 46 -24.62 5.49 7.04
CA GLN A 46 -24.25 6.78 6.47
C GLN A 46 -22.73 6.96 6.39
N ALA A 47 -21.98 6.54 7.42
CA ALA A 47 -20.53 6.57 7.41
C ALA A 47 -19.95 5.69 6.29
N ARG A 48 -20.45 4.46 6.14
CA ARG A 48 -20.06 3.55 5.05
C ARG A 48 -20.33 4.15 3.67
N ASP A 49 -21.50 4.74 3.47
CA ASP A 49 -21.87 5.34 2.19
C ASP A 49 -20.96 6.53 1.82
N ARG A 50 -20.54 7.33 2.80
CA ARG A 50 -19.57 8.42 2.59
C ARG A 50 -18.19 7.86 2.25
N THR A 51 -17.67 6.92 3.06
CA THR A 51 -16.36 6.30 2.81
C THR A 51 -16.30 5.61 1.46
N ALA A 52 -17.38 4.96 1.01
CA ALA A 52 -17.42 4.34 -0.31
C ALA A 52 -17.24 5.36 -1.45
N LYS A 53 -17.82 6.56 -1.30
CA LYS A 53 -17.65 7.65 -2.28
C LYS A 53 -16.22 8.19 -2.26
N ASP A 54 -15.70 8.49 -1.06
CA ASP A 54 -14.33 9.00 -0.90
C ASP A 54 -13.29 8.02 -1.46
N LEU A 55 -13.49 6.72 -1.24
CA LEU A 55 -12.63 5.66 -1.79
C LEU A 55 -12.71 5.60 -3.32
N GLU A 56 -13.90 5.73 -3.89
CA GLU A 56 -14.05 5.70 -5.35
C GLU A 56 -13.41 6.94 -6.00
N GLU A 57 -13.52 8.12 -5.38
CA GLU A 57 -12.83 9.32 -5.82
C GLU A 57 -11.30 9.16 -5.75
N ALA A 58 -10.78 8.60 -4.65
CA ALA A 58 -9.36 8.33 -4.51
C ALA A 58 -8.86 7.34 -5.57
N ARG A 59 -9.60 6.25 -5.85
CA ARG A 59 -9.26 5.29 -6.92
C ARG A 59 -9.27 5.93 -8.30
N LYS A 60 -10.23 6.82 -8.58
CA LYS A 60 -10.26 7.57 -9.84
C LYS A 60 -9.03 8.46 -9.96
N ALA A 61 -8.65 9.19 -8.92
CA ALA A 61 -7.45 10.01 -8.93
C ALA A 61 -6.17 9.19 -9.21
N LEU A 62 -6.09 7.95 -8.72
CA LEU A 62 -4.97 7.05 -9.03
C LEU A 62 -4.93 6.62 -10.51
N ARG A 63 -6.05 6.66 -11.24
CA ARG A 63 -6.13 6.22 -12.65
C ARG A 63 -5.89 7.33 -13.68
N VAL A 64 -6.04 8.60 -13.33
CA VAL A 64 -6.13 9.71 -14.31
C VAL A 64 -4.79 10.08 -14.96
N ASP A 65 -3.65 9.89 -14.28
CA ASP A 65 -2.35 10.44 -14.72
C ASP A 65 -1.18 9.44 -14.71
N ALA A 66 -1.41 8.19 -15.12
CA ALA A 66 -0.32 7.23 -15.32
C ALA A 66 -0.10 6.99 -16.83
N PRO A 67 1.14 6.96 -17.33
CA PRO A 67 1.44 6.31 -18.61
C PRO A 67 0.83 4.89 -18.59
N ASP A 68 0.40 4.38 -19.74
CA ASP A 68 -0.21 3.04 -19.77
C ASP A 68 0.80 2.02 -19.22
N LEU A 69 0.43 1.35 -18.13
CA LEU A 69 1.25 0.35 -17.47
C LEU A 69 1.67 -0.74 -18.47
N SER A 70 0.78 -1.08 -19.41
CA SER A 70 1.02 -2.07 -20.46
C SER A 70 2.18 -1.63 -21.37
N GLU A 71 2.14 -0.38 -21.85
CA GLU A 71 3.19 0.22 -22.67
C GLU A 71 4.51 0.33 -21.89
N MET A 72 4.47 0.70 -20.61
CA MET A 72 5.67 0.76 -19.78
C MET A 72 6.32 -0.61 -19.62
N LEU A 73 5.52 -1.67 -19.44
CA LEU A 73 5.99 -3.05 -19.31
C LEU A 73 6.55 -3.59 -20.62
N GLU A 74 5.89 -3.32 -21.75
CA GLU A 74 6.35 -3.72 -23.08
C GLU A 74 7.71 -3.10 -23.40
N ASN A 75 7.81 -1.78 -23.25
CA ASN A 75 9.07 -1.07 -23.47
C ASN A 75 10.18 -1.53 -22.52
N LEU A 76 9.84 -1.85 -21.27
CA LEU A 76 10.80 -2.39 -20.30
C LEU A 76 11.30 -3.78 -20.71
N ALA A 77 10.41 -4.65 -21.18
CA ALA A 77 10.76 -6.00 -21.63
C ALA A 77 11.68 -5.95 -22.86
N GLU A 78 11.35 -5.10 -23.84
CA GLU A 78 12.20 -4.91 -25.02
C GLU A 78 13.62 -4.45 -24.65
N GLU A 79 13.74 -3.47 -23.76
CA GLU A 79 15.04 -2.93 -23.37
C GLU A 79 15.86 -3.90 -22.53
N THR A 80 15.20 -4.64 -21.64
CA THR A 80 15.84 -5.71 -20.86
C THR A 80 16.43 -6.74 -21.81
N LYS A 81 15.65 -7.20 -22.80
CA LYS A 81 16.10 -8.17 -23.80
C LYS A 81 17.24 -7.63 -24.67
N ARG A 82 17.19 -6.36 -25.08
CA ARG A 82 18.28 -5.73 -25.85
C ARG A 82 19.56 -5.68 -25.01
N LEU A 83 19.46 -5.27 -23.74
CA LEU A 83 20.61 -5.18 -22.84
C LEU A 83 21.23 -6.57 -22.58
N GLU A 84 20.41 -7.58 -22.29
CA GLU A 84 20.84 -8.98 -22.14
C GLU A 84 21.62 -9.48 -23.37
N GLN A 85 21.09 -9.22 -24.58
CA GLN A 85 21.75 -9.60 -25.83
C GLN A 85 23.09 -8.89 -26.03
N GLU A 86 23.19 -7.61 -25.68
CA GLU A 86 24.43 -6.85 -25.80
C GLU A 86 25.48 -7.28 -24.77
N THR A 87 25.06 -7.55 -23.53
CA THR A 87 25.91 -8.12 -22.49
C THR A 87 26.45 -9.49 -22.90
N THR A 88 25.59 -10.37 -23.42
CA THR A 88 26.00 -11.69 -23.95
C THR A 88 27.00 -11.55 -25.10
N LYS A 89 26.73 -10.62 -26.04
CA LYS A 89 27.65 -10.34 -27.16
C LYS A 89 29.01 -9.85 -26.67
N LEU A 90 29.04 -9.01 -25.64
CA LEU A 90 30.29 -8.54 -25.07
C LEU A 90 31.06 -9.69 -24.41
N SER A 91 30.37 -10.54 -23.64
CA SER A 91 30.96 -11.75 -23.03
C SER A 91 31.64 -12.64 -24.08
N ASP A 92 30.92 -12.93 -25.17
CA ASP A 92 31.44 -13.70 -26.30
C ASP A 92 32.67 -13.05 -26.96
N GLN A 93 32.69 -11.72 -27.07
CA GLN A 93 33.81 -11.00 -27.65
C GLN A 93 35.04 -11.04 -26.74
N VAL A 94 34.86 -10.84 -25.44
CA VAL A 94 35.93 -10.95 -24.44
C VAL A 94 36.54 -12.35 -24.47
N ASP A 95 35.71 -13.39 -24.59
CA ASP A 95 36.19 -14.76 -24.72
C ASP A 95 36.93 -15.02 -26.04
N LYS A 96 36.42 -14.54 -27.17
CA LYS A 96 37.05 -14.75 -28.49
C LYS A 96 38.38 -13.99 -28.62
N LYS A 97 38.41 -12.74 -28.18
CA LYS A 97 39.59 -11.86 -28.28
C LYS A 97 40.61 -12.14 -27.17
N LYS A 98 40.22 -12.87 -26.12
CA LYS A 98 41.01 -13.09 -24.90
C LYS A 98 41.57 -11.78 -24.34
N LYS A 99 40.76 -10.71 -24.43
CA LYS A 99 41.09 -9.36 -23.99
C LYS A 99 39.85 -8.75 -23.36
N ALA A 100 40.01 -8.17 -22.17
CA ALA A 100 38.94 -7.45 -21.51
C ALA A 100 38.59 -6.15 -22.26
N ASP A 101 37.33 -5.77 -22.18
CA ASP A 101 36.79 -4.55 -22.78
C ASP A 101 36.00 -3.78 -21.72
N VAL A 102 36.74 -3.09 -20.85
CA VAL A 102 36.20 -2.36 -19.69
C VAL A 102 35.32 -1.20 -20.12
N GLU A 103 35.66 -0.51 -21.21
CA GLU A 103 34.87 0.64 -21.68
C GLU A 103 33.50 0.19 -22.21
N ALA A 104 33.45 -0.89 -23.00
CA ALA A 104 32.16 -1.46 -23.40
C ALA A 104 31.33 -1.95 -22.20
N ALA A 105 31.98 -2.51 -21.16
CA ALA A 105 31.28 -2.90 -19.93
C ALA A 105 30.70 -1.69 -19.17
N LYS A 106 31.38 -0.54 -19.18
CA LYS A 106 30.88 0.71 -18.57
C LYS A 106 29.63 1.22 -19.30
N GLU A 107 29.62 1.19 -20.63
CA GLU A 107 28.44 1.58 -21.42
C GLU A 107 27.22 0.71 -21.07
N LEU A 108 27.41 -0.61 -20.92
CA LEU A 108 26.35 -1.52 -20.49
C LEU A 108 25.89 -1.23 -19.05
N LEU A 109 26.81 -0.93 -18.14
CA LEU A 109 26.49 -0.55 -16.76
C LEU A 109 25.63 0.72 -16.71
N GLU A 110 25.98 1.76 -17.47
CA GLU A 110 25.19 2.99 -17.55
C GLU A 110 23.77 2.71 -18.05
N ARG A 111 23.64 1.87 -19.09
CA ARG A 111 22.33 1.45 -19.61
C ARG A 111 21.54 0.63 -18.59
N GLN A 112 22.18 -0.26 -17.83
CA GLN A 112 21.53 -0.99 -16.73
C GLN A 112 21.02 -0.03 -15.64
N GLN A 113 21.76 1.03 -15.32
CA GLN A 113 21.33 2.04 -14.34
C GLN A 113 20.11 2.81 -14.85
N GLN A 114 20.08 3.18 -16.13
CA GLN A 114 18.92 3.79 -16.77
C GLN A 114 17.71 2.83 -16.76
N LEU A 115 17.92 1.56 -17.07
CA LEU A 115 16.90 0.51 -17.00
C LEU A 115 16.34 0.38 -15.58
N ASN A 116 17.20 0.38 -14.55
CA ASN A 116 16.79 0.32 -13.15
C ASN A 116 15.90 1.50 -12.74
N ASN A 117 16.19 2.71 -13.24
CA ASN A 117 15.33 3.86 -13.01
C ASN A 117 13.94 3.68 -13.64
N ARG A 118 13.85 3.05 -14.80
CA ARG A 118 12.57 2.73 -15.45
C ARG A 118 11.82 1.62 -14.72
N ILE A 119 12.52 0.58 -14.26
CA ILE A 119 11.95 -0.46 -13.40
C ILE A 119 11.33 0.17 -12.15
N ASN A 120 11.99 1.15 -11.52
CA ASN A 120 11.41 1.85 -10.38
C ASN A 120 10.10 2.58 -10.72
N ARG A 121 10.00 3.19 -11.91
CA ARG A 121 8.74 3.80 -12.39
C ARG A 121 7.66 2.75 -12.61
N VAL A 122 8.00 1.60 -13.21
CA VAL A 122 7.06 0.47 -13.37
C VAL A 122 6.60 -0.06 -12.01
N LYS A 123 7.49 -0.24 -11.03
CA LYS A 123 7.12 -0.65 -9.66
C LYS A 123 6.16 0.33 -9.01
N GLN A 124 6.33 1.64 -9.23
CA GLN A 124 5.40 2.66 -8.73
C GLN A 124 4.04 2.59 -9.45
N ALA A 125 4.04 2.35 -10.77
CA ALA A 125 2.82 2.18 -11.54
C ALA A 125 2.04 0.92 -11.11
N LEU A 126 2.72 -0.21 -10.89
CA LEU A 126 2.13 -1.45 -10.36
C LEU A 126 1.47 -1.23 -9.00
N ARG A 127 2.16 -0.56 -8.06
CA ARG A 127 1.58 -0.22 -6.75
C ARG A 127 0.36 0.69 -6.88
N ARG A 128 0.40 1.65 -7.80
CA ARG A 128 -0.73 2.55 -8.06
C ARG A 128 -1.93 1.78 -8.61
N ASP A 129 -1.70 0.87 -9.56
CA ASP A 129 -2.74 0.02 -10.12
C ASP A 129 -3.34 -0.89 -9.06
N ALA A 130 -2.52 -1.57 -8.24
CA ALA A 130 -2.98 -2.39 -7.12
C ALA A 130 -3.85 -1.60 -6.12
N ASN A 131 -3.40 -0.39 -5.73
CA ASN A 131 -4.16 0.48 -4.83
C ASN A 131 -5.45 1.03 -5.44
N ALA A 132 -5.53 1.12 -6.77
CA ALA A 132 -6.73 1.55 -7.48
C ALA A 132 -7.79 0.44 -7.59
N GLN A 133 -7.50 -0.78 -7.15
CA GLN A 133 -8.46 -1.90 -7.22
C GLN A 133 -9.58 -1.80 -6.19
N ASP A 134 -10.72 -2.41 -6.51
CA ASP A 134 -11.81 -2.58 -5.56
C ASP A 134 -11.67 -3.88 -4.77
N MET A 135 -11.22 -3.78 -3.52
CA MET A 135 -11.00 -4.92 -2.63
C MET A 135 -12.28 -5.63 -2.19
N THR A 136 -13.47 -5.04 -2.43
CA THR A 136 -14.74 -5.72 -2.18
C THR A 136 -15.00 -6.83 -3.21
N GLN A 137 -14.46 -6.67 -4.43
CA GLN A 137 -14.57 -7.64 -5.51
C GLN A 137 -13.43 -8.66 -5.47
N LYS A 138 -13.70 -9.88 -5.92
CA LYS A 138 -12.68 -10.95 -5.94
C LYS A 138 -11.55 -10.58 -6.89
N GLU A 139 -11.91 -10.14 -8.08
CA GLU A 139 -11.01 -9.76 -9.16
C GLU A 139 -10.11 -8.60 -8.73
N GLY A 140 -10.65 -7.62 -8.00
CA GLY A 140 -9.86 -6.51 -7.46
C GLY A 140 -8.83 -6.96 -6.41
N ARG A 141 -9.18 -7.93 -5.55
CA ARG A 141 -8.23 -8.53 -4.61
C ARG A 141 -7.13 -9.32 -5.31
N GLU A 142 -7.49 -10.08 -6.35
CA GLU A 142 -6.52 -10.86 -7.14
C GLU A 142 -5.56 -9.91 -7.86
N ARG A 143 -6.07 -8.91 -8.59
CA ARG A 143 -5.25 -7.93 -9.31
C ARG A 143 -4.34 -7.12 -8.38
N SER A 144 -4.79 -6.79 -7.16
CA SER A 144 -3.94 -6.16 -6.15
C SER A 144 -2.78 -7.06 -5.72
N ARG A 145 -3.02 -8.35 -5.51
CA ARG A 145 -1.96 -9.31 -5.14
C ARG A 145 -0.98 -9.53 -6.27
N ASP A 146 -1.48 -9.69 -7.49
CA ASP A 146 -0.63 -9.86 -8.68
C ASP A 146 0.29 -8.64 -8.88
N GLY A 147 -0.22 -7.43 -8.62
CA GLY A 147 0.58 -6.21 -8.63
C GLY A 147 1.70 -6.21 -7.56
N ASP A 148 1.39 -6.64 -6.35
CA ASP A 148 2.39 -6.76 -5.27
C ASP A 148 3.46 -7.81 -5.57
N ASP A 149 3.05 -8.98 -6.08
CA ASP A 149 3.95 -10.06 -6.49
C ASP A 149 4.87 -9.61 -7.63
N ALA A 150 4.32 -8.92 -8.64
CA ALA A 150 5.12 -8.36 -9.74
C ALA A 150 6.16 -7.35 -9.24
N VAL A 151 5.81 -6.50 -8.26
CA VAL A 151 6.75 -5.56 -7.63
C VAL A 151 7.90 -6.28 -6.92
N ALA A 152 7.60 -7.39 -6.24
CA ALA A 152 8.60 -8.22 -5.57
C ALA A 152 9.52 -8.93 -6.56
N MET A 153 8.99 -9.44 -7.67
CA MET A 153 9.78 -10.06 -8.74
C MET A 153 10.81 -9.10 -9.34
N LEU A 154 10.51 -7.80 -9.38
CA LEU A 154 11.39 -6.75 -9.91
C LEU A 154 12.44 -6.22 -8.91
N GLU A 155 12.66 -6.87 -7.77
CA GLU A 155 13.60 -6.39 -6.76
C GLU A 155 15.03 -6.91 -6.94
N LYS A 156 15.21 -8.22 -7.07
CA LYS A 156 16.54 -8.85 -7.09
C LYS A 156 17.22 -8.84 -8.45
N PRO A 157 16.57 -9.25 -9.56
CA PRO A 157 17.24 -9.37 -10.85
C PRO A 157 17.97 -8.09 -11.32
N PRO A 158 17.34 -6.89 -11.34
CA PRO A 158 18.03 -5.68 -11.79
C PRO A 158 19.20 -5.26 -10.90
N ARG A 159 19.13 -5.58 -9.60
CA ARG A 159 20.23 -5.34 -8.66
C ARG A 159 21.41 -6.26 -8.96
N ASN A 160 21.14 -7.53 -9.20
CA ASN A 160 22.16 -8.53 -9.50
C ASN A 160 22.85 -8.20 -10.83
N ALA A 161 22.09 -7.89 -11.88
CA ALA A 161 22.65 -7.49 -13.17
C ALA A 161 23.55 -6.25 -13.06
N LYS A 162 23.09 -5.22 -12.33
CA LYS A 162 23.91 -4.03 -12.04
C LYS A 162 25.21 -4.38 -11.32
N ASN A 163 25.14 -5.18 -10.26
CA ASN A 163 26.32 -5.54 -9.48
C ASN A 163 27.31 -6.37 -10.31
N ALA A 164 26.83 -7.28 -11.14
CA ALA A 164 27.65 -8.08 -12.05
C ALA A 164 28.31 -7.21 -13.14
N LEU A 165 27.61 -6.21 -13.67
CA LEU A 165 28.20 -5.22 -14.57
C LEU A 165 29.23 -4.34 -13.86
N GLU A 166 28.98 -3.89 -12.63
CA GLU A 166 29.96 -3.18 -11.81
C GLU A 166 31.24 -4.01 -11.64
N GLU A 167 31.11 -5.30 -11.33
CA GLU A 167 32.24 -6.23 -11.25
C GLU A 167 32.97 -6.38 -12.60
N SER A 168 32.23 -6.50 -13.71
CA SER A 168 32.80 -6.55 -15.05
C SER A 168 33.61 -5.29 -15.42
N THR A 169 33.23 -4.12 -14.89
CA THR A 169 34.01 -2.88 -15.13
C THR A 169 35.30 -2.82 -14.32
N ALA A 170 35.39 -3.56 -13.22
CA ALA A 170 36.59 -3.64 -12.38
C ALA A 170 37.57 -4.74 -12.83
N ASN A 171 37.09 -5.73 -13.60
CA ASN A 171 37.87 -6.90 -14.00
C ASN A 171 38.65 -6.65 -15.30
N GLU A 172 39.98 -6.50 -15.19
CA GLU A 172 40.89 -6.42 -16.34
C GLU A 172 41.27 -7.80 -16.91
N ALA A 173 41.07 -8.86 -16.11
CA ALA A 173 41.32 -10.23 -16.54
C ALA A 173 40.16 -10.74 -17.43
N PRO A 174 40.40 -11.16 -18.68
CA PRO A 174 39.34 -11.53 -19.61
C PRO A 174 38.41 -12.65 -19.10
N LYS A 175 38.95 -13.63 -18.37
CA LYS A 175 38.16 -14.74 -17.83
C LYS A 175 37.21 -14.29 -16.72
N GLU A 176 37.67 -13.40 -15.85
CA GLU A 176 36.88 -12.85 -14.73
C GLU A 176 35.83 -11.89 -15.27
N GLN A 177 36.21 -11.02 -16.22
CA GLN A 177 35.26 -10.12 -16.88
C GLN A 177 34.15 -10.91 -17.60
N LYS A 178 34.51 -11.94 -18.36
CA LYS A 178 33.52 -12.83 -19.00
C LYS A 178 32.54 -13.43 -17.99
N HIS A 179 33.05 -13.93 -16.87
CA HIS A 179 32.19 -14.54 -15.84
C HIS A 179 31.18 -13.54 -15.26
N SER A 180 31.62 -12.30 -14.99
CA SER A 180 30.74 -11.25 -14.52
C SER A 180 29.70 -10.85 -15.58
N LEU A 181 30.10 -10.77 -16.86
CA LEU A 181 29.16 -10.51 -17.97
C LEU A 181 28.13 -11.63 -18.14
N ASP A 182 28.55 -12.89 -18.06
CA ASP A 182 27.64 -14.05 -18.11
C ASP A 182 26.66 -14.08 -16.93
N THR A 183 27.04 -13.49 -15.80
CA THR A 183 26.16 -13.37 -14.61
C THR A 183 25.18 -12.19 -14.75
N ALA A 184 25.53 -11.19 -15.56
CA ALA A 184 24.72 -10.00 -15.76
C ALA A 184 23.63 -10.19 -16.83
N ALA A 185 23.87 -11.06 -17.81
CA ALA A 185 22.91 -11.47 -18.83
C ALA A 185 21.89 -12.47 -18.24
#